data_AF-A0A2S5NJD0-F1
#
_entry.id   AF-A0A2S5NJD0-F1
#
_cell.length_a   1.000
_cell.length_b   1.000
_cell.length_c   1.000
_cell.angle_alpha   90.00
_cell.angle_beta   90.00
_cell.angle_gamma   90.00
#
_symmetry.space_group_name_H-M   'P 1'
#
loop_
_entity.id
_entity.type
_entity.pdbx_description
1 polymer ?
#
loop_
_entity_poly.entity_id
_entity_poly.type
_entity_poly.pdbx_seq_one_letter_code
_entity_poly.pdbx_strand_id
1 'polypeptide(L)'
;MMIEFEYWWLLVLPLFFTLGWIAARVDIRQLLSESTTLPAAYFKGLNFLIGDQHDKAVEAFSEAVQANSDSLELHFALGSLFRRTGETDRAINMHVNLLEKKELTAPQRNAVKAELAQDYLKAGLFDRAEELFKGLEDQRYKQPALHALLEIYVREREWAQAISTATELERLSGVPFRVEIAQYYCELAMNFIIAQNSEAAHSQLALALDANKNCIRANVLLGEIEASTGQHQTAISYWKRIEFQQPEYLGLVAGKMLKSYRASNQLKEGLAQLNAYIETYKLPSLMSVLYEATLAEEGAENAAKLAR
;
A
#
# COMPACT_ATOMS: atom_id res chain seq x y z
N MET A 1 -7.31 -35.86 64.89
CA MET A 1 -8.55 -35.05 64.88
C MET A 1 -9.18 -35.27 63.52
N MET A 2 -10.12 -36.21 63.43
CA MET A 2 -10.81 -36.55 62.18
C MET A 2 -11.82 -35.44 61.90
N ILE A 3 -11.68 -34.74 60.79
CA ILE A 3 -12.67 -33.74 60.36
C ILE A 3 -13.88 -34.54 59.87
N GLU A 4 -14.99 -34.49 60.60
CA GLU A 4 -16.27 -35.02 60.13
C GLU A 4 -16.74 -34.15 58.97
N PHE A 5 -16.62 -34.69 57.76
CA PHE A 5 -17.06 -34.01 56.54
C PHE A 5 -18.57 -34.21 56.39
N GLU A 6 -19.36 -33.18 56.71
CA GLU A 6 -20.81 -33.27 56.58
C GLU A 6 -21.21 -33.24 55.09
N TYR A 7 -21.76 -34.35 54.61
CA TYR A 7 -22.05 -34.60 53.18
C TYR A 7 -22.98 -33.58 52.50
N TRP A 8 -23.69 -32.72 53.25
CA TRP A 8 -24.54 -31.66 52.68
C TRP A 8 -23.73 -30.55 51.98
N TRP A 9 -22.45 -30.37 52.31
CA TRP A 9 -21.56 -29.42 51.62
C TRP A 9 -21.38 -29.76 50.14
N LEU A 10 -21.52 -31.03 49.76
CA LEU A 10 -21.46 -31.47 48.36
C LEU A 10 -22.63 -30.95 47.52
N LEU A 11 -23.74 -30.52 48.14
CA LEU A 11 -24.89 -29.93 47.44
C LEU A 11 -24.74 -28.41 47.24
N VAL A 12 -23.87 -27.76 48.03
CA VAL A 12 -23.63 -26.32 47.93
C VAL A 12 -22.89 -25.98 46.63
N LEU A 13 -21.89 -26.76 46.25
CA LEU A 13 -21.13 -26.56 45.00
C LEU A 13 -22.01 -26.61 43.73
N PRO A 14 -22.86 -27.63 43.48
CA PRO A 14 -23.74 -27.66 42.32
C PRO A 14 -24.84 -26.59 42.40
N LEU A 15 -25.31 -26.22 43.61
CA LEU A 15 -26.27 -25.12 43.77
C LEU A 15 -25.66 -23.78 43.36
N PHE A 16 -24.45 -23.45 43.82
CA PHE A 16 -23.75 -22.24 43.41
C PHE A 16 -23.38 -22.24 41.93
N PHE A 17 -22.99 -23.40 41.38
CA PHE A 17 -22.72 -23.54 39.95
C PHE A 17 -23.98 -23.33 39.10
N THR A 18 -25.12 -23.91 39.50
CA THR A 18 -26.39 -23.75 38.77
C THR A 18 -26.91 -22.31 38.86
N LEU A 19 -26.84 -21.68 40.03
CA LEU A 19 -27.17 -20.26 40.21
C LEU A 19 -26.24 -19.35 39.41
N GLY A 20 -24.93 -19.60 39.42
CA GLY A 20 -23.96 -18.84 38.62
C GLY A 20 -24.16 -19.04 37.12
N TRP A 21 -24.48 -20.26 36.67
CA TRP A 21 -24.79 -20.55 35.27
C TRP A 21 -26.09 -19.90 34.80
N ILE A 22 -27.13 -19.87 35.64
CA ILE A 22 -28.39 -19.16 35.35
C ILE A 22 -28.13 -17.66 35.31
N ALA A 23 -27.40 -17.10 36.29
CA ALA A 23 -27.05 -15.68 36.32
C ALA A 23 -26.23 -15.29 35.08
N ALA A 24 -25.20 -16.06 34.71
CA ALA A 24 -24.42 -15.84 33.50
C ALA A 24 -25.28 -15.93 32.23
N ARG A 25 -26.27 -16.83 32.16
CA ARG A 25 -27.18 -16.91 31.01
C ARG A 25 -28.15 -15.74 30.91
N VAL A 26 -28.65 -15.24 32.04
CA VAL A 26 -29.52 -14.06 32.09
C VAL A 26 -28.72 -12.82 31.71
N ASP A 27 -27.52 -12.68 32.25
CA ASP A 27 -26.60 -11.58 31.96
C ASP A 27 -26.16 -11.58 30.48
N ILE A 28 -25.82 -12.75 29.90
CA ILE A 28 -25.55 -12.89 28.46
C ILE A 28 -26.78 -12.51 27.62
N ARG A 29 -28.00 -12.88 28.03
CA ARG A 29 -29.22 -12.50 27.31
C ARG A 29 -29.49 -11.00 27.41
N GLN A 30 -29.19 -10.39 28.55
CA GLN A 30 -29.39 -8.95 28.78
C GLN A 30 -28.35 -8.14 28.00
N LEU A 31 -27.07 -8.56 28.04
CA LEU A 31 -25.99 -8.02 27.21
C LEU A 31 -26.25 -8.21 25.72
N LEU A 32 -26.80 -9.36 25.30
CA LEU A 32 -27.24 -9.57 23.92
C LEU A 32 -28.43 -8.66 23.59
N SER A 33 -29.43 -8.49 24.45
CA SER A 33 -30.55 -7.58 24.18
C SER A 33 -30.16 -6.10 24.16
N GLU A 34 -29.14 -5.71 24.93
CA GLU A 34 -28.55 -4.36 24.91
C GLU A 34 -27.56 -4.18 23.75
N SER A 35 -26.98 -5.26 23.19
CA SER A 35 -26.08 -5.22 22.02
C SER A 35 -26.73 -5.61 20.68
N THR A 36 -27.93 -6.18 20.67
CA THR A 36 -28.73 -6.45 19.47
C THR A 36 -29.65 -5.27 19.16
N THR A 37 -29.06 -4.10 18.99
CA THR A 37 -29.73 -2.93 18.37
C THR A 37 -29.50 -2.87 16.86
N LEU A 38 -28.80 -3.87 16.29
CA LEU A 38 -28.65 -4.00 14.84
C LEU A 38 -29.92 -4.64 14.26
N PRO A 39 -30.73 -3.90 13.46
CA PRO A 39 -31.97 -4.42 12.90
C PRO A 39 -31.74 -5.70 12.10
N ALA A 40 -32.71 -6.62 12.09
CA ALA A 40 -32.64 -7.82 11.25
C ALA A 40 -32.32 -7.50 9.76
N ALA A 41 -32.72 -6.31 9.31
CA ALA A 41 -32.41 -5.76 7.99
C ALA A 41 -30.90 -5.53 7.74
N TYR A 42 -30.11 -5.19 8.77
CA TYR A 42 -28.65 -5.08 8.68
C TYR A 42 -28.02 -6.44 8.35
N PHE A 43 -28.40 -7.49 9.07
CA PHE A 43 -27.91 -8.85 8.80
C PHE A 43 -28.41 -9.40 7.46
N LYS A 44 -29.62 -9.04 7.04
CA LYS A 44 -30.16 -9.35 5.70
C LYS A 44 -29.28 -8.72 4.60
N GLY A 45 -28.90 -7.45 4.76
CA GLY A 45 -27.99 -6.76 3.84
C GLY A 45 -26.60 -7.41 3.77
N LEU A 46 -26.04 -7.79 4.92
CA LEU A 46 -24.76 -8.52 4.98
C LEU A 46 -24.83 -9.88 4.29
N ASN A 47 -25.91 -10.64 4.47
CA ASN A 47 -26.08 -11.94 3.80
C ASN A 47 -26.10 -11.78 2.28
N PHE A 48 -26.76 -10.74 1.75
CA PHE A 48 -26.72 -10.46 0.31
C PHE A 48 -25.32 -10.06 -0.16
N LEU A 49 -24.55 -9.32 0.65
CA LEU A 49 -23.16 -9.00 0.33
C LEU A 49 -22.25 -10.24 0.26
N ILE A 50 -22.43 -11.18 1.19
CA ILE A 50 -21.70 -12.46 1.16
C ILE A 50 -22.05 -13.25 -0.10
N GLY A 51 -23.30 -13.14 -0.57
CA GLY A 51 -23.78 -13.77 -1.80
C GLY A 51 -23.54 -12.98 -3.08
N ASP A 52 -22.76 -11.89 -3.05
CA ASP A 52 -22.48 -10.98 -4.17
C ASP A 52 -23.73 -10.36 -4.83
N GLN A 53 -24.83 -10.26 -4.08
CA GLN A 53 -26.11 -9.71 -4.53
C GLN A 53 -26.23 -8.24 -4.14
N HIS A 54 -25.44 -7.38 -4.80
CA HIS A 54 -25.33 -5.96 -4.43
C HIS A 54 -26.64 -5.18 -4.49
N ASP A 55 -27.47 -5.35 -5.52
CA ASP A 55 -28.75 -4.63 -5.65
C ASP A 55 -29.70 -4.93 -4.47
N LYS A 56 -29.79 -6.21 -4.09
CA LYS A 56 -30.62 -6.65 -2.95
C LYS A 56 -30.03 -6.21 -1.62
N ALA A 57 -28.71 -6.13 -1.52
CA ALA A 57 -28.05 -5.57 -0.35
C ALA A 57 -28.40 -4.08 -0.20
N VAL A 58 -28.38 -3.31 -1.31
CA VAL A 58 -28.75 -1.88 -1.31
C VAL A 58 -30.19 -1.71 -0.86
N GLU A 59 -31.13 -2.51 -1.38
CA GLU A 59 -32.53 -2.48 -0.96
C GLU A 59 -32.67 -2.78 0.54
N ALA A 60 -32.07 -3.88 1.03
CA ALA A 60 -32.15 -4.27 2.43
C ALA A 60 -31.54 -3.24 3.40
N PHE A 61 -30.40 -2.63 3.05
CA PHE A 61 -29.81 -1.55 3.85
C PHE A 61 -30.62 -0.26 3.78
N SER A 62 -31.22 0.05 2.63
CA SER A 62 -32.10 1.21 2.50
C SER A 62 -33.36 1.06 3.36
N GLU A 63 -33.97 -0.13 3.38
CA GLU A 63 -35.07 -0.48 4.30
C GLU A 63 -34.63 -0.32 5.77
N ALA A 64 -33.43 -0.79 6.11
CA ALA A 64 -32.89 -0.69 7.46
C ALA A 64 -32.74 0.77 7.92
N VAL A 65 -32.19 1.63 7.06
CA VAL A 65 -32.02 3.06 7.31
C VAL A 65 -33.38 3.76 7.44
N GLN A 66 -34.38 3.40 6.63
CA GLN A 66 -35.73 3.97 6.75
C GLN A 66 -36.42 3.57 8.06
N ALA A 67 -36.23 2.32 8.51
CA ALA A 67 -36.81 1.83 9.76
C ALA A 67 -36.16 2.44 11.01
N ASN A 68 -34.86 2.76 10.94
CA ASN A 68 -34.14 3.44 12.02
C ASN A 68 -33.25 4.54 11.44
N SER A 69 -33.86 5.70 11.16
CA SER A 69 -33.18 6.84 10.54
C SER A 69 -32.10 7.44 11.42
N ASP A 70 -32.04 7.13 12.71
CA ASP A 70 -31.11 7.76 13.64
C ASP A 70 -29.80 6.98 13.80
N SER A 71 -29.79 5.67 13.50
CA SER A 71 -28.58 4.85 13.57
C SER A 71 -27.56 5.27 12.51
N LEU A 72 -26.41 5.79 12.96
CA LEU A 72 -25.30 6.15 12.08
C LEU A 72 -24.63 4.91 11.49
N GLU A 73 -24.60 3.81 12.21
CA GLU A 73 -24.00 2.54 11.79
C GLU A 73 -24.68 2.01 10.52
N LEU A 74 -26.01 2.14 10.42
CA LEU A 74 -26.76 1.76 9.21
C LEU A 74 -26.44 2.66 8.03
N HIS A 75 -26.27 3.96 8.26
CA HIS A 75 -25.86 4.89 7.20
C HIS A 75 -24.45 4.59 6.72
N PHE A 76 -23.51 4.30 7.62
CA PHE A 76 -22.13 3.94 7.26
C PHE A 76 -22.09 2.64 6.46
N ALA A 77 -22.88 1.64 6.85
CA ALA A 77 -23.00 0.39 6.10
C ALA A 77 -23.54 0.61 4.68
N LEU A 78 -24.62 1.40 4.54
CA LEU A 78 -25.20 1.75 3.25
C LEU A 78 -24.22 2.58 2.39
N GLY A 79 -23.48 3.51 2.99
CA GLY A 79 -22.53 4.38 2.29
C GLY A 79 -21.33 3.59 1.78
N SER A 80 -20.81 2.69 2.62
CA SER A 80 -19.77 1.72 2.23
C SER A 80 -20.22 0.83 1.07
N LEU A 81 -21.50 0.43 1.04
CA LEU A 81 -22.06 -0.33 -0.07
C LEU A 81 -22.11 0.50 -1.35
N PHE A 82 -22.62 1.73 -1.30
CA PHE A 82 -22.61 2.63 -2.46
C PHE A 82 -21.20 2.87 -3.02
N ARG A 83 -20.19 3.03 -2.15
CA ARG A 83 -18.80 3.12 -2.61
C ARG A 83 -18.33 1.86 -3.35
N ARG A 84 -18.74 0.68 -2.90
CA ARG A 84 -18.38 -0.61 -3.53
C ARG A 84 -19.08 -0.84 -4.85
N THR A 85 -20.32 -0.38 -5.00
CA THR A 85 -21.09 -0.47 -6.25
C THR A 85 -20.77 0.62 -7.26
N GLY A 86 -19.91 1.59 -6.89
CA GLY A 86 -19.55 2.73 -7.74
C GLY A 86 -20.57 3.88 -7.69
N GLU A 87 -21.58 3.79 -6.83
CA GLU A 87 -22.60 4.82 -6.61
C GLU A 87 -22.10 5.91 -5.65
N THR A 88 -20.90 6.43 -5.89
CA THR A 88 -20.21 7.35 -4.96
C THR A 88 -20.99 8.63 -4.70
N ASP A 89 -21.73 9.16 -5.68
CA ASP A 89 -22.56 10.36 -5.52
C ASP A 89 -23.67 10.15 -4.47
N ARG A 90 -24.25 8.94 -4.39
CA ARG A 90 -25.26 8.61 -3.38
C ARG A 90 -24.64 8.56 -1.99
N ALA A 91 -23.44 8.01 -1.86
CA ALA A 91 -22.68 7.97 -0.61
C ALA A 91 -22.36 9.39 -0.10
N ILE A 92 -21.78 10.23 -0.98
CA ILE A 92 -21.45 11.63 -0.68
C ILE A 92 -22.68 12.38 -0.21
N ASN A 93 -23.76 12.35 -1.00
CA ASN A 93 -24.99 13.06 -0.67
C ASN A 93 -25.55 12.62 0.69
N MET A 94 -25.52 11.32 0.98
CA MET A 94 -25.99 10.81 2.27
C MET A 94 -25.16 11.33 3.45
N HIS A 95 -23.82 11.24 3.39
CA HIS A 95 -22.98 11.70 4.50
C HIS A 95 -22.94 13.23 4.64
N VAL A 96 -23.06 13.99 3.54
CA VAL A 96 -23.25 15.45 3.59
C VAL A 96 -24.56 15.78 4.30
N ASN A 97 -25.68 15.14 3.93
CA ASN A 97 -26.96 15.35 4.60
C ASN A 97 -26.90 15.02 6.09
N LEU A 98 -26.15 14.00 6.50
CA LEU A 98 -25.94 13.67 7.92
C LEU A 98 -25.20 14.77 8.68
N LEU A 99 -24.19 15.39 8.06
CA LEU A 99 -23.45 16.49 8.68
C LEU A 99 -24.26 17.78 8.83
N GLU A 100 -25.19 18.02 7.90
CA GLU A 100 -26.03 19.23 7.86
C GLU A 100 -27.27 19.15 8.75
N LYS A 101 -27.94 17.99 8.78
CA LYS A 101 -29.30 17.88 9.34
C LYS A 101 -29.37 17.25 10.73
N LYS A 102 -28.33 16.56 11.17
CA LYS A 102 -28.34 15.86 12.46
C LYS A 102 -27.52 16.59 13.51
N GLU A 103 -28.06 16.61 14.72
CA GLU A 103 -27.30 16.95 15.93
C GLU A 103 -26.34 15.80 16.25
N LEU A 104 -25.08 15.97 15.85
CA LEU A 104 -24.02 15.00 16.05
C LEU A 104 -23.12 15.45 17.21
N THR A 105 -22.84 14.52 18.12
CA THR A 105 -21.73 14.70 19.07
C THR A 105 -20.40 14.84 18.31
N ALA A 106 -19.38 15.44 18.93
CA ALA A 106 -18.08 15.60 18.27
C ALA A 106 -17.48 14.26 17.75
N PRO A 107 -17.52 13.14 18.50
CA PRO A 107 -17.05 11.85 17.99
C PRO A 107 -17.85 11.33 16.79
N GLN A 108 -19.18 11.50 16.80
CA GLN A 108 -20.03 11.11 15.68
C GLN A 108 -19.77 11.97 14.44
N ARG A 109 -19.59 13.29 14.62
CA ARG A 109 -19.23 14.19 13.54
C ARG A 109 -17.89 13.79 12.89
N ASN A 110 -16.89 13.41 13.69
CA ASN A 110 -15.62 12.89 13.18
C ASN A 110 -15.79 11.56 12.42
N ALA A 111 -16.66 10.67 12.90
CA ALA A 111 -16.97 9.43 12.19
C ALA A 111 -17.62 9.68 10.81
N VAL A 112 -18.62 10.58 10.75
CA VAL A 112 -19.27 10.93 9.48
C VAL A 112 -18.29 11.63 8.54
N LYS A 113 -17.42 12.52 9.05
CA LYS A 113 -16.35 13.14 8.24
C LYS A 113 -15.37 12.10 7.68
N ALA A 114 -14.99 11.09 8.47
CA ALA A 114 -14.11 10.03 8.00
C ALA A 114 -14.76 9.21 6.87
N GLU A 115 -16.05 8.89 6.98
CA GLU A 115 -16.80 8.20 5.92
C GLU A 115 -16.96 9.07 4.66
N LEU A 116 -17.26 10.35 4.81
CA LEU A 116 -17.34 11.29 3.70
C LEU A 116 -15.98 11.48 2.99
N ALA A 117 -14.88 11.50 3.74
CA ALA A 117 -13.54 11.56 3.17
C ALA A 117 -13.25 10.33 2.28
N GLN A 118 -13.70 9.14 2.72
CA GLN A 118 -13.61 7.92 1.91
C GLN A 118 -14.50 7.97 0.67
N ASP A 119 -15.67 8.59 0.74
CA ASP A 119 -16.52 8.79 -0.43
C ASP A 119 -15.84 9.69 -1.45
N TYR A 120 -15.27 10.82 -1.02
CA TYR A 120 -14.53 11.72 -1.90
C TYR A 120 -13.30 11.04 -2.52
N LEU A 121 -12.56 10.25 -1.75
CA LEU A 121 -11.43 9.47 -2.27
C LEU A 121 -11.89 8.51 -3.38
N LYS A 122 -12.99 7.78 -3.16
CA LYS A 122 -13.53 6.84 -4.17
C LYS A 122 -14.11 7.54 -5.39
N ALA A 123 -14.65 8.74 -5.23
CA ALA A 123 -15.11 9.59 -6.33
C ALA A 123 -13.96 10.27 -7.10
N GLY A 124 -12.71 10.20 -6.62
CA GLY A 124 -11.57 10.91 -7.22
C GLY A 124 -11.51 12.40 -6.91
N LEU A 125 -12.28 12.86 -5.91
CA LEU A 125 -12.30 14.25 -5.43
C LEU A 125 -11.21 14.44 -4.37
N PHE A 126 -9.94 14.37 -4.79
CA PHE A 126 -8.79 14.26 -3.90
C PHE A 126 -8.60 15.46 -2.97
N ASP A 127 -8.70 16.70 -3.47
CA ASP A 127 -8.59 17.91 -2.63
C ASP A 127 -9.55 17.88 -1.41
N ARG A 128 -10.81 17.50 -1.65
CA ARG A 128 -11.84 17.44 -0.60
C ARG A 128 -11.61 16.27 0.35
N ALA A 129 -11.15 15.13 -0.18
CA ALA A 129 -10.81 13.98 0.63
C ALA A 129 -9.64 14.32 1.57
N GLU A 130 -8.60 14.94 1.03
CA GLU A 130 -7.41 15.35 1.75
C GLU A 130 -7.73 16.33 2.88
N GLU A 131 -8.54 17.36 2.60
CA GLU A 131 -8.99 18.34 3.60
C GLU A 131 -9.68 17.63 4.78
N LEU A 132 -10.62 16.72 4.49
CA LEU A 132 -11.33 16.00 5.53
C LEU A 132 -10.41 15.06 6.32
N PHE A 133 -9.54 14.29 5.66
CA PHE A 133 -8.59 13.40 6.33
C PHE A 133 -7.63 14.16 7.25
N LYS A 134 -7.11 15.31 6.81
CA LYS A 134 -6.25 16.19 7.62
C LYS A 134 -7.00 16.79 8.81
N GLY A 135 -8.30 17.03 8.66
CA GLY A 135 -9.17 17.55 9.73
C GLY A 135 -9.63 16.52 10.76
N LEU A 136 -9.24 15.25 10.67
CA LEU A 136 -9.58 14.23 11.66
C LEU A 136 -8.66 14.32 12.88
N GLU A 137 -9.21 14.77 14.01
CA GLU A 137 -8.45 14.97 15.26
C GLU A 137 -8.35 13.71 16.13
N ASP A 138 -9.23 12.73 15.90
CA ASP A 138 -9.33 11.53 16.72
C ASP A 138 -8.25 10.50 16.33
N GLN A 139 -7.50 10.02 17.33
CA GLN A 139 -6.43 9.05 17.15
C GLN A 139 -6.90 7.75 16.49
N ARG A 140 -8.17 7.37 16.66
CA ARG A 140 -8.76 6.18 16.02
C ARG A 140 -8.71 6.24 14.49
N TYR A 141 -8.73 7.44 13.91
CA TYR A 141 -8.70 7.63 12.46
C TYR A 141 -7.32 7.96 11.91
N LYS A 142 -6.32 8.21 12.77
CA LYS A 142 -5.00 8.67 12.33
C LYS A 142 -4.34 7.73 11.32
N GLN A 143 -4.24 6.44 11.66
CA GLN A 143 -3.61 5.47 10.76
C GLN A 143 -4.42 5.24 9.47
N PRO A 144 -5.75 5.00 9.49
CA PRO A 144 -6.54 4.94 8.27
C PRO A 144 -6.46 6.19 7.38
N ALA A 145 -6.45 7.39 7.99
CA ALA A 145 -6.32 8.65 7.27
C ALA A 145 -4.96 8.76 6.59
N LEU A 146 -3.86 8.37 7.25
CA LEU A 146 -2.53 8.36 6.65
C LEU A 146 -2.41 7.39 5.46
N HIS A 147 -3.05 6.22 5.53
CA HIS A 147 -3.13 5.32 4.38
C HIS A 147 -3.85 5.97 3.19
N ALA A 148 -4.99 6.63 3.45
CA ALA A 148 -5.76 7.31 2.41
C ALA A 148 -5.01 8.52 1.82
N LEU A 149 -4.37 9.34 2.67
CA LEU A 149 -3.52 10.45 2.26
C LEU A 149 -2.33 9.98 1.43
N LEU A 150 -1.69 8.88 1.82
CA LEU A 150 -0.61 8.29 1.02
C LEU A 150 -1.11 7.88 -0.38
N GLU A 151 -2.29 7.27 -0.46
CA GLU A 151 -2.91 6.94 -1.75
C GLU A 151 -3.15 8.19 -2.61
N ILE A 152 -3.66 9.27 -2.01
CA ILE A 152 -3.89 10.56 -2.69
C ILE A 152 -2.55 11.11 -3.23
N TYR A 153 -1.56 11.28 -2.37
CA TYR A 153 -0.28 11.88 -2.75
C TYR A 153 0.45 11.07 -3.83
N VAL A 154 0.34 9.74 -3.81
CA VAL A 154 0.92 8.89 -4.88
C VAL A 154 0.17 9.08 -6.20
N ARG A 155 -1.16 9.16 -6.19
CA ARG A 155 -1.98 9.36 -7.40
C ARG A 155 -1.73 10.73 -8.03
N GLU A 156 -1.58 11.75 -7.21
CA GLU A 156 -1.32 13.14 -7.64
C GLU A 156 0.15 13.44 -7.89
N ARG A 157 1.03 12.45 -7.64
CA ARG A 157 2.49 12.55 -7.79
C ARG A 157 3.13 13.59 -6.87
N GLU A 158 2.53 13.81 -5.71
CA GLU A 158 3.05 14.63 -4.62
C GLU A 158 4.07 13.84 -3.79
N TRP A 159 5.20 13.51 -4.39
CA TRP A 159 6.16 12.55 -3.83
C TRP A 159 6.75 12.97 -2.48
N ALA A 160 6.95 14.27 -2.24
CA ALA A 160 7.46 14.75 -0.96
C ALA A 160 6.45 14.50 0.18
N GLN A 161 5.18 14.81 -0.05
CA GLN A 161 4.09 14.49 0.86
C GLN A 161 3.95 12.98 1.06
N ALA A 162 4.05 12.18 -0.01
CA ALA A 162 4.00 10.73 0.05
C ALA A 162 5.11 10.14 0.95
N ILE A 163 6.36 10.63 0.82
CA ILE A 163 7.49 10.20 1.67
C ILE A 163 7.24 10.52 3.14
N SER A 164 6.83 11.76 3.44
CA SER A 164 6.56 12.18 4.82
C SER A 164 5.44 11.35 5.45
N THR A 165 4.39 11.07 4.68
CA THR A 165 3.23 10.30 5.10
C THR A 165 3.57 8.83 5.31
N ALA A 166 4.31 8.21 4.39
CA ALA A 166 4.77 6.83 4.50
C ALA A 166 5.72 6.64 5.71
N THR A 167 6.58 7.62 5.98
CA THR A 167 7.49 7.60 7.13
C THR A 167 6.74 7.68 8.46
N GLU A 168 5.74 8.56 8.55
CA GLU A 168 4.87 8.63 9.73
C GLU A 168 4.05 7.34 9.91
N LEU A 169 3.58 6.76 8.81
CA LEU A 169 2.82 5.51 8.82
C LEU A 169 3.69 4.32 9.27
N GLU A 170 4.95 4.26 8.83
CA GLU A 170 5.94 3.28 9.31
C GLU A 170 6.14 3.43 10.82
N ARG A 171 6.32 4.67 11.30
CA ARG A 171 6.52 4.96 12.73
C ARG A 171 5.32 4.53 13.59
N LEU A 172 4.09 4.68 13.08
CA LEU A 172 2.87 4.34 13.80
C LEU A 172 2.52 2.85 13.75
N SER A 173 2.66 2.23 12.58
CA SER A 173 2.24 0.84 12.35
C SER A 173 3.33 -0.19 12.65
N GLY A 174 4.60 0.23 12.65
CA GLY A 174 5.76 -0.67 12.69
C GLY A 174 5.98 -1.46 11.39
N VAL A 175 5.15 -1.26 10.36
CA VAL A 175 5.29 -1.88 9.06
C VAL A 175 6.27 -1.04 8.24
N PRO A 176 7.34 -1.63 7.68
CA PRO A 176 8.33 -0.88 6.93
C PRO A 176 7.81 -0.46 5.55
N PHE A 177 8.03 0.80 5.18
CA PHE A 177 7.71 1.39 3.86
C PHE A 177 8.97 1.71 3.05
N ARG A 178 10.13 1.17 3.46
CA ARG A 178 11.44 1.47 2.85
C ARG A 178 11.50 1.26 1.34
N VAL A 179 10.75 0.28 0.81
CA VAL A 179 10.76 -0.02 -0.64
C VAL A 179 10.01 1.06 -1.39
N GLU A 180 8.82 1.40 -0.93
CA GLU A 180 7.93 2.44 -1.45
C GLU A 180 8.61 3.82 -1.36
N ILE A 181 9.15 4.17 -0.19
CA ILE A 181 9.88 5.42 0.04
C ILE A 181 11.06 5.55 -0.92
N ALA A 182 11.83 4.49 -1.13
CA ALA A 182 12.92 4.51 -2.10
C ALA A 182 12.43 4.74 -3.54
N GLN A 183 11.26 4.19 -3.91
CA GLN A 183 10.65 4.48 -5.21
C GLN A 183 10.18 5.93 -5.32
N TYR A 184 9.60 6.51 -4.27
CA TYR A 184 9.19 7.92 -4.27
C TYR A 184 10.38 8.88 -4.42
N TYR A 185 11.52 8.56 -3.80
CA TYR A 185 12.77 9.29 -4.05
C TYR A 185 13.25 9.15 -5.50
N CYS A 186 13.08 7.98 -6.13
CA CYS A 186 13.38 7.81 -7.56
C CYS A 186 12.46 8.65 -8.45
N GLU A 187 11.18 8.82 -8.08
CA GLU A 187 10.26 9.70 -8.80
C GLU A 187 10.63 11.18 -8.65
N LEU A 188 11.03 11.62 -7.45
CA LEU A 188 11.57 12.97 -7.25
C LEU A 188 12.83 13.20 -8.09
N ALA A 189 13.73 12.21 -8.13
CA ALA A 189 14.92 12.28 -8.98
C ALA A 189 14.55 12.44 -10.46
N MET A 190 13.54 11.72 -10.96
CA MET A 190 13.06 11.86 -12.34
C MET A 190 12.59 13.28 -12.67
N ASN A 191 11.89 13.95 -11.75
CA ASN A 191 11.48 15.34 -11.93
C ASN A 191 12.71 16.26 -12.13
N PHE A 192 13.78 16.04 -11.34
CA PHE A 192 15.04 16.80 -11.47
C PHE A 192 15.83 16.44 -12.73
N ILE A 193 15.82 15.16 -13.15
CA ILE A 193 16.43 14.73 -14.42
C ILE A 193 15.75 15.44 -15.60
N ILE A 194 14.42 15.51 -15.61
CA ILE A 194 13.66 16.24 -16.64
C ILE A 194 13.99 17.74 -16.63
N ALA A 195 14.17 18.31 -15.44
CA ALA A 195 14.60 19.70 -15.27
C ALA A 195 16.11 19.93 -15.53
N GLN A 196 16.86 18.90 -15.96
CA GLN A 196 18.31 18.92 -16.20
C GLN A 196 19.13 19.32 -14.96
N ASN A 197 18.59 19.13 -13.76
CA ASN A 197 19.28 19.35 -12.50
C ASN A 197 19.87 18.03 -11.99
N SER A 198 21.03 17.66 -12.54
CA SER A 198 21.72 16.41 -12.20
C SER A 198 22.12 16.33 -10.73
N GLU A 199 22.53 17.43 -10.11
CA GLU A 199 22.96 17.46 -8.69
C GLU A 199 21.81 17.12 -7.74
N ALA A 200 20.66 17.76 -7.94
CA ALA A 200 19.46 17.47 -7.14
C ALA A 200 18.97 16.04 -7.38
N ALA A 201 18.96 15.57 -8.63
CA ALA A 201 18.62 14.18 -8.94
C ALA A 201 19.52 13.19 -8.20
N HIS A 202 20.83 13.45 -8.21
CA HIS A 202 21.82 12.59 -7.56
C HIS A 202 21.59 12.49 -6.04
N SER A 203 21.22 13.62 -5.42
CA SER A 203 20.89 13.68 -3.99
C SER A 203 19.63 12.86 -3.66
N GLN A 204 18.58 12.94 -4.49
CA GLN A 204 17.38 12.12 -4.30
C GLN A 204 17.65 10.62 -4.49
N LEU A 205 18.47 10.24 -5.47
CA LEU A 205 18.86 8.84 -5.69
C LEU A 205 19.74 8.27 -4.57
N ALA A 206 20.55 9.11 -3.93
CA ALA A 206 21.28 8.73 -2.73
C ALA A 206 20.33 8.43 -1.56
N LEU A 207 19.31 9.27 -1.35
CA LEU A 207 18.26 9.02 -0.35
C LEU A 207 17.45 7.75 -0.66
N ALA A 208 17.21 7.45 -1.94
CA ALA A 208 16.56 6.20 -2.34
C ALA A 208 17.36 4.96 -1.92
N LEU A 209 18.69 4.99 -2.10
CA LEU A 209 19.58 3.89 -1.70
C LEU A 209 19.78 3.79 -0.19
N ASP A 210 19.72 4.92 0.53
CA ASP A 210 19.74 4.93 1.99
C ASP A 210 18.47 4.28 2.57
N ALA A 211 17.30 4.67 2.06
CA ALA A 211 16.03 4.05 2.41
C ALA A 211 16.01 2.56 2.08
N ASN A 212 16.41 2.18 0.86
CA ASN A 212 16.52 0.79 0.45
C ASN A 212 17.78 0.52 -0.37
N LYS A 213 18.75 -0.15 0.27
CA LYS A 213 20.00 -0.57 -0.36
C LYS A 213 19.81 -1.45 -1.60
N ASN A 214 18.67 -2.13 -1.71
CA ASN A 214 18.30 -2.96 -2.86
C ASN A 214 17.47 -2.21 -3.92
N CYS A 215 17.44 -0.87 -3.89
CA CYS A 215 16.78 -0.07 -4.93
C CYS A 215 17.60 -0.11 -6.24
N ILE A 216 17.27 -1.05 -7.13
CA ILE A 216 17.93 -1.23 -8.43
C ILE A 216 17.74 0.00 -9.32
N ARG A 217 16.50 0.51 -9.37
CA ARG A 217 16.14 1.69 -10.16
C ARG A 217 17.04 2.89 -9.86
N ALA A 218 17.45 3.06 -8.60
CA ALA A 218 18.34 4.15 -8.24
C ALA A 218 19.72 4.04 -8.92
N ASN A 219 20.33 2.86 -8.92
CA ASN A 219 21.61 2.62 -9.62
C ASN A 219 21.46 2.69 -11.16
N VAL A 220 20.31 2.28 -11.70
CA VAL A 220 20.02 2.45 -13.14
C VAL A 220 20.05 3.94 -13.50
N LEU A 221 19.28 4.76 -12.78
CA LEU A 221 19.17 6.20 -13.02
C LEU A 221 20.48 6.95 -12.78
N LEU A 222 21.22 6.61 -11.71
CA LEU A 222 22.54 7.18 -11.44
C LEU A 222 23.49 6.94 -12.61
N GLY A 223 23.57 5.70 -13.11
CA GLY A 223 24.42 5.42 -14.27
C GLY A 223 23.96 6.12 -15.55
N GLU A 224 22.66 6.33 -15.75
CA GLU A 224 22.14 7.10 -16.89
C GLU A 224 22.52 8.58 -16.82
N ILE A 225 22.42 9.21 -15.64
CA ILE A 225 22.87 10.60 -15.42
C ILE A 225 24.35 10.71 -15.77
N GLU A 226 25.20 9.84 -15.22
CA GLU A 226 26.64 9.86 -15.46
C GLU A 226 26.99 9.60 -16.93
N ALA A 227 26.31 8.65 -17.58
CA ALA A 227 26.53 8.37 -19.00
C ALA A 227 26.14 9.56 -19.89
N SER A 228 25.06 10.28 -19.55
CA SER A 228 24.61 11.46 -20.29
C SER A 228 25.57 12.65 -20.18
N THR A 229 26.35 12.72 -19.11
CA THR A 229 27.38 13.75 -18.90
C THR A 229 28.76 13.34 -19.44
N GLY A 230 28.86 12.20 -20.12
CA GLY A 230 30.11 11.66 -20.67
C GLY A 230 30.99 10.92 -19.65
N GLN A 231 30.54 10.82 -18.39
CA GLN A 231 31.25 10.13 -17.31
C GLN A 231 30.99 8.61 -17.37
N HIS A 232 31.35 8.00 -18.49
CA HIS A 232 31.06 6.59 -18.80
C HIS A 232 31.63 5.60 -17.77
N GLN A 233 32.82 5.87 -17.22
CA GLN A 233 33.43 5.00 -16.20
C GLN A 233 32.63 5.02 -14.90
N THR A 234 32.17 6.18 -14.46
CA THR A 234 31.30 6.34 -13.28
C THR A 234 29.97 5.65 -13.52
N ALA A 235 29.38 5.82 -14.70
CA ALA A 235 28.14 5.16 -15.09
C ALA A 235 28.21 3.63 -14.96
N ILE A 236 29.26 3.03 -15.54
CA ILE A 236 29.52 1.59 -15.43
C ILE A 236 29.68 1.18 -13.97
N SER A 237 30.34 1.98 -13.13
CA SER A 237 30.51 1.67 -11.71
C SER A 237 29.17 1.59 -10.96
N TYR A 238 28.19 2.45 -11.29
CA TYR A 238 26.84 2.38 -10.71
C TYR A 238 26.09 1.13 -11.19
N TRP A 239 26.11 0.85 -12.49
CA TRP A 239 25.43 -0.32 -13.05
C TRP A 239 26.02 -1.64 -12.55
N LYS A 240 27.34 -1.71 -12.31
CA LYS A 240 27.97 -2.87 -11.66
C LYS A 240 27.45 -3.13 -10.24
N ARG A 241 26.95 -2.12 -9.52
CA ARG A 241 26.37 -2.33 -8.17
C ARG A 241 25.09 -3.16 -8.20
N ILE A 242 24.39 -3.22 -9.34
CA ILE A 242 23.16 -4.02 -9.49
C ILE A 242 23.45 -5.51 -9.29
N GLU A 243 24.65 -5.97 -9.64
CA GLU A 243 25.12 -7.33 -9.36
C GLU A 243 25.01 -7.68 -7.86
N PHE A 244 25.38 -6.75 -6.98
CA PHE A 244 25.32 -6.97 -5.52
C PHE A 244 23.94 -6.72 -4.93
N GLN A 245 23.01 -6.14 -5.70
CA GLN A 245 21.61 -5.99 -5.30
C GLN A 245 20.84 -7.25 -5.70
N GLN A 246 20.65 -7.44 -7.00
CA GLN A 246 19.92 -8.55 -7.63
C GLN A 246 20.46 -8.76 -9.06
N PRO A 247 21.32 -9.77 -9.29
CA PRO A 247 21.96 -10.01 -10.58
C PRO A 247 20.98 -10.15 -11.75
N GLU A 248 19.78 -10.66 -11.53
CA GLU A 248 18.77 -10.86 -12.59
C GLU A 248 18.37 -9.57 -13.33
N TYR A 249 18.61 -8.41 -12.72
CA TYR A 249 18.34 -7.10 -13.31
C TYR A 249 19.51 -6.52 -14.12
N LEU A 250 20.66 -7.19 -14.19
CA LEU A 250 21.78 -6.76 -15.03
C LEU A 250 21.38 -6.63 -16.52
N GLY A 251 20.38 -7.39 -16.95
CA GLY A 251 19.79 -7.29 -18.29
C GLY A 251 19.23 -5.90 -18.62
N LEU A 252 18.75 -5.15 -17.62
CA LEU A 252 18.22 -3.79 -17.82
C LEU A 252 19.30 -2.80 -18.25
N VAL A 253 20.54 -3.02 -17.85
CA VAL A 253 21.65 -2.08 -18.05
C VAL A 253 22.70 -2.59 -19.04
N ALA A 254 22.69 -3.87 -19.42
CA ALA A 254 23.72 -4.47 -20.27
C ALA A 254 23.99 -3.69 -21.57
N GLY A 255 22.95 -3.32 -22.30
CA GLY A 255 23.09 -2.53 -23.53
C GLY A 255 23.65 -1.12 -23.27
N LYS A 256 23.27 -0.49 -22.15
CA LYS A 256 23.78 0.82 -21.73
C LYS A 256 25.24 0.72 -21.29
N MET A 257 25.61 -0.34 -20.57
CA MET A 257 26.99 -0.66 -20.20
C MET A 257 27.86 -0.79 -21.44
N LEU A 258 27.46 -1.59 -22.44
CA LEU A 258 28.25 -1.75 -23.67
C LEU A 258 28.38 -0.45 -24.47
N LYS A 259 27.35 0.40 -24.50
CA LYS A 259 27.43 1.73 -25.11
C LYS A 259 28.48 2.59 -24.39
N SER A 260 28.47 2.62 -23.06
CA SER A 260 29.49 3.35 -22.28
C SER A 260 30.89 2.76 -22.45
N TYR A 261 31.03 1.43 -22.45
CA TYR A 261 32.32 0.78 -22.74
C TYR A 261 32.85 1.12 -24.13
N ARG A 262 31.99 1.16 -25.15
CA ARG A 262 32.37 1.58 -26.51
C ARG A 262 32.80 3.04 -26.53
N ALA A 263 32.08 3.93 -25.87
CA ALA A 263 32.42 5.35 -25.79
C ALA A 263 33.76 5.60 -25.05
N SER A 264 34.16 4.70 -24.14
CA SER A 264 35.46 4.72 -23.47
C SER A 264 36.55 3.89 -24.15
N ASN A 265 36.32 3.38 -25.37
CA ASN A 265 37.24 2.49 -26.11
C ASN A 265 37.62 1.19 -25.36
N GLN A 266 36.74 0.70 -24.49
CA GLN A 266 36.91 -0.48 -23.63
C GLN A 266 35.85 -1.56 -23.93
N LEU A 267 35.46 -1.69 -25.19
CA LEU A 267 34.35 -2.58 -25.57
C LEU A 267 34.67 -4.05 -25.32
N LYS A 268 35.93 -4.47 -25.52
CA LYS A 268 36.36 -5.85 -25.27
C LYS A 268 36.20 -6.22 -23.79
N GLU A 269 36.55 -5.31 -22.90
CA GLU A 269 36.35 -5.45 -21.45
C GLU A 269 34.86 -5.54 -21.11
N GLY A 270 34.02 -4.74 -21.77
CA GLY A 270 32.56 -4.79 -21.62
C GLY A 270 31.95 -6.14 -22.04
N LEU A 271 32.35 -6.67 -23.19
CA LEU A 271 31.92 -7.99 -23.68
C LEU A 271 32.36 -9.10 -22.72
N ALA A 272 33.64 -9.08 -22.29
CA ALA A 272 34.16 -10.04 -21.32
C ALA A 272 33.42 -10.00 -19.98
N GLN A 273 33.08 -8.79 -19.49
CA GLN A 273 32.31 -8.60 -18.26
C GLN A 273 30.90 -9.21 -18.38
N LEU A 274 30.19 -8.96 -19.49
CA LEU A 274 28.86 -9.54 -19.70
C LEU A 274 28.91 -11.06 -19.84
N ASN A 275 29.93 -11.60 -20.52
CA ASN A 275 30.14 -13.04 -20.59
C ASN A 275 30.36 -13.66 -19.20
N ALA A 276 31.18 -13.01 -18.36
CA ALA A 276 31.38 -13.46 -16.98
C ALA A 276 30.08 -13.46 -16.17
N TYR A 277 29.20 -12.46 -16.35
CA TYR A 277 27.88 -12.44 -15.72
C TYR A 277 26.96 -13.56 -16.20
N ILE A 278 26.97 -13.88 -17.49
CA ILE A 278 26.24 -15.03 -18.04
C ILE A 278 26.74 -16.33 -17.43
N GLU A 279 28.05 -16.56 -17.39
CA GLU A 279 28.62 -17.80 -16.86
C GLU A 279 28.34 -17.96 -15.35
N THR A 280 28.44 -16.86 -14.60
CA THR A 280 28.28 -16.86 -13.14
C THR A 280 26.82 -16.98 -12.73
N TYR A 281 25.94 -16.17 -13.32
CA TYR A 281 24.54 -16.04 -12.88
C TYR A 281 23.54 -16.76 -13.78
N LYS A 282 23.99 -17.32 -14.92
CA LYS A 282 23.17 -18.07 -15.88
C LYS A 282 21.95 -17.27 -16.37
N LEU A 283 22.15 -16.01 -16.73
CA LEU A 283 21.10 -15.05 -17.08
C LEU A 283 20.81 -15.03 -18.59
N PRO A 284 19.68 -15.58 -19.08
CA PRO A 284 19.37 -15.57 -20.51
C PRO A 284 19.11 -14.17 -21.06
N SER A 285 18.68 -13.24 -20.19
CA SER A 285 18.41 -11.84 -20.55
C SER A 285 19.66 -11.10 -21.04
N LEU A 286 20.86 -11.55 -20.67
CA LEU A 286 22.12 -11.01 -21.14
C LEU A 286 22.58 -11.62 -22.46
N MET A 287 22.11 -12.81 -22.81
CA MET A 287 22.56 -13.55 -23.99
C MET A 287 22.23 -12.82 -25.29
N SER A 288 21.03 -12.25 -25.41
CA SER A 288 20.64 -11.50 -26.61
C SER A 288 21.53 -10.28 -26.82
N VAL A 289 21.78 -9.52 -25.74
CA VAL A 289 22.62 -8.32 -25.77
C VAL A 289 24.07 -8.67 -26.11
N LEU A 290 24.61 -9.73 -25.50
CA LEU A 290 25.97 -10.18 -25.79
C LEU A 290 26.08 -10.68 -27.24
N TYR A 291 25.14 -11.51 -27.70
CA TYR A 291 25.13 -12.04 -29.06
C TYR A 291 25.10 -10.93 -30.11
N GLU A 292 24.19 -9.96 -29.98
CA GLU A 292 24.08 -8.82 -30.90
C GLU A 292 25.36 -7.98 -30.92
N ALA A 293 25.96 -7.74 -29.75
CA ALA A 293 27.19 -6.98 -29.66
C ALA A 293 28.40 -7.72 -30.24
N THR A 294 28.55 -9.01 -29.97
CA THR A 294 29.61 -9.85 -30.55
C THR A 294 29.43 -10.00 -32.06
N LEU A 295 28.21 -10.12 -32.56
CA LEU A 295 27.92 -10.18 -34.00
C LEU A 295 28.39 -8.91 -34.71
N ALA A 296 28.12 -7.74 -34.12
CA ALA A 296 28.49 -6.46 -34.68
C ALA A 296 30.01 -6.20 -34.69
N GLU A 297 30.73 -6.66 -33.67
CA GLU A 297 32.14 -6.30 -33.46
C GLU A 297 33.13 -7.40 -33.87
N GLU A 298 32.76 -8.67 -33.66
CA GLU A 298 33.64 -9.83 -33.85
C GLU A 298 33.15 -10.78 -34.96
N GLY A 299 31.98 -10.50 -35.55
CA GLY A 299 31.42 -11.23 -36.69
C GLY A 299 30.61 -12.48 -36.31
N ALA A 300 29.94 -13.04 -37.32
CA ALA A 300 28.97 -14.11 -37.16
C ALA A 300 29.54 -15.42 -36.59
N GLU A 301 30.80 -15.73 -36.88
CA GLU A 301 31.44 -16.96 -36.40
C GLU A 301 31.64 -16.96 -34.87
N ASN A 302 32.06 -15.83 -34.31
CA ASN A 302 32.25 -15.70 -32.86
C ASN A 302 30.90 -15.60 -32.13
N ALA A 303 29.93 -14.87 -32.70
CA ALA A 303 28.58 -14.84 -32.15
C ALA A 303 27.92 -16.23 -32.13
N ALA A 304 28.13 -17.05 -33.17
CA ALA A 304 27.61 -18.41 -33.23
C ALA A 304 28.19 -19.34 -32.15
N LYS A 305 29.40 -19.07 -31.63
CA LYS A 305 29.98 -19.84 -30.51
C LYS A 305 29.25 -19.58 -29.20
N LEU A 306 28.69 -18.39 -29.01
CA LEU A 306 27.91 -18.02 -27.82
C LEU A 306 26.51 -18.67 -27.80
N ALA A 307 25.99 -19.08 -28.96
CA ALA A 307 24.67 -19.68 -29.11
C ALA A 307 24.67 -21.22 -28.99
N ARG A 308 25.84 -21.83 -28.74
CA ARG A 308 26.03 -23.28 -28.59
C ARG A 308 26.20 -23.66 -27.12
#